data_AF-A0A3D0SWS6-F1
#
_entry.id   AF-A0A3D0SWS6-F1
#
_cell.length_a   1.000
_cell.length_b   1.000
_cell.length_c   1.000
_cell.angle_alpha   90.00
_cell.angle_beta   90.00
_cell.angle_gamma   90.00
#
_symmetry.space_group_name_H-M   'P 1'
#
loop_
_entity.id
_entity.type
_entity.pdbx_description
1 polymer ?
#
loop_
_entity_poly.entity_id
_entity_poly.type
_entity_poly.pdbx_seq_one_letter_code
_entity_poly.pdbx_strand_id
1 'polypeptide(L)'
;MKLLAAFVMRGRWSAAIAASVTAMSFWLFPPLLIVSGAVVALITLRRGALEGVLIMMLAGMVTAGLSWQVLGALWPMLNVLLVTWFPVWLLALVLRATISLSRAVQVAALLGLLGVAGFYLVLGDPAIWWSALLGNFQEQLAGLAPSGPAGDRALLEQWLELLKEWAPWLPGQAAGTALLVVLMALLLGRWWQALLFNPGGFRPEFHELRLGQPLAMLSLMLFGAALLSNWLPLANGLLVLGMPYTVQGVALVHAVVFKRRLSPAWLVLFYLLLIPFLSQLVMVLGVADAWIDFRSRIRSQPDSR
;
A
#
# COMPACT_ATOMS: atom_id res chain seq x y z
N MET A 1 5.03 16.87 -10.45
CA MET A 1 3.79 16.06 -10.31
C MET A 1 2.58 16.60 -11.08
N LYS A 2 2.26 17.91 -11.05
CA LYS A 2 1.13 18.47 -11.83
C LYS A 2 1.18 18.16 -13.34
N LEU A 3 2.38 18.23 -13.93
CA LEU A 3 2.60 17.92 -15.36
C LEU A 3 2.25 16.46 -15.70
N LEU A 4 2.68 15.50 -14.88
CA LEU A 4 2.38 14.08 -15.08
C LEU A 4 0.88 13.81 -14.95
N ALA A 5 0.23 14.36 -13.92
CA ALA A 5 -1.21 14.25 -13.75
C ALA A 5 -1.98 14.87 -14.95
N ALA A 6 -1.54 16.03 -15.44
CA ALA A 6 -2.13 16.67 -16.61
C ALA A 6 -1.91 15.83 -17.88
N PHE A 7 -0.73 15.23 -18.06
CA PHE A 7 -0.43 14.32 -19.17
C PHE A 7 -1.36 13.11 -19.17
N VAL A 8 -1.54 12.45 -18.02
CA VAL A 8 -2.48 11.33 -17.85
C VAL A 8 -3.88 11.72 -18.30
N MET A 9 -4.33 12.95 -17.99
CA MET A 9 -5.66 13.43 -18.35
C MET A 9 -5.83 13.88 -19.82
N ARG A 10 -4.79 13.89 -20.65
CA ARG A 10 -4.89 14.31 -22.07
C ARG A 10 -5.71 13.35 -22.94
N GLY A 11 -5.68 12.04 -22.67
CA GLY A 11 -6.34 11.04 -23.49
C GLY A 11 -6.16 9.62 -22.95
N ARG A 12 -6.79 8.63 -23.60
CA ARG A 12 -6.67 7.24 -23.16
C ARG A 12 -5.25 6.68 -23.35
N TRP A 13 -4.61 7.01 -24.46
CA TRP A 13 -3.24 6.59 -24.74
C TRP A 13 -2.21 7.19 -23.78
N SER A 14 -2.34 8.47 -23.43
CA SER A 14 -1.42 9.08 -22.46
C SER A 14 -1.54 8.45 -21.08
N ALA A 15 -2.76 8.13 -20.63
CA ALA A 15 -2.98 7.37 -19.40
C ALA A 15 -2.42 5.94 -19.50
N ALA A 16 -2.71 5.22 -20.59
CA ALA A 16 -2.25 3.85 -20.78
C ALA A 16 -0.70 3.76 -20.83
N ILE A 17 -0.04 4.67 -21.54
CA ILE A 17 1.43 4.76 -21.59
C ILE A 17 1.99 5.06 -20.21
N ALA A 18 1.45 6.06 -19.51
CA ALA A 18 1.92 6.41 -18.17
C ALA A 18 1.80 5.23 -17.19
N ALA A 19 0.64 4.55 -17.17
CA ALA A 19 0.42 3.38 -16.32
C ALA A 19 1.36 2.22 -16.69
N SER A 20 1.54 1.94 -17.98
CA SER A 20 2.37 0.82 -18.45
C SER A 20 3.85 1.03 -18.19
N VAL A 21 4.38 2.22 -18.53
CA VAL A 21 5.80 2.56 -18.32
C VAL A 21 6.13 2.49 -16.83
N THR A 22 5.30 3.11 -15.98
CA THR A 22 5.55 3.09 -14.54
C THR A 22 5.37 1.69 -13.91
N ALA A 23 4.46 0.86 -14.44
CA ALA A 23 4.35 -0.54 -14.01
C ALA A 23 5.58 -1.36 -14.41
N MET A 24 6.08 -1.24 -15.64
CA MET A 24 7.27 -1.97 -16.09
C MET A 24 8.53 -1.52 -15.37
N SER A 25 8.66 -0.22 -15.09
CA SER A 25 9.81 0.32 -14.38
C SER A 25 9.81 0.02 -12.87
N PHE A 26 8.76 -0.61 -12.33
CA PHE A 26 8.71 -1.06 -10.93
C PHE A 26 9.92 -1.92 -10.53
N TRP A 27 10.36 -2.81 -11.43
CA TRP A 27 11.51 -3.69 -11.17
C TRP A 27 12.83 -2.93 -10.98
N LEU A 28 12.94 -1.73 -11.56
CA LEU A 28 14.08 -0.84 -11.36
C LEU A 28 13.91 0.05 -10.13
N PHE A 29 12.69 0.58 -9.93
CA PHE A 29 12.38 1.46 -8.82
C PHE A 29 10.97 1.15 -8.27
N PRO A 30 10.85 0.38 -7.17
CA PRO A 30 9.58 -0.11 -6.65
C PRO A 30 8.48 0.95 -6.41
N PRO A 31 8.80 2.20 -6.01
CA PRO A 31 7.77 3.24 -5.87
C PRO A 31 7.01 3.58 -7.16
N LEU A 32 7.49 3.21 -8.35
CA LEU A 32 6.80 3.49 -9.61
C LEU A 32 5.48 2.71 -9.76
N LEU A 33 5.32 1.58 -9.07
CA LEU A 33 4.04 0.87 -9.04
C LEU A 33 2.93 1.69 -8.36
N ILE A 34 3.29 2.53 -7.38
CA ILE A 34 2.38 3.49 -6.75
C ILE A 34 1.92 4.53 -7.78
N VAL A 35 2.84 5.02 -8.61
CA VAL A 35 2.55 5.98 -9.69
C VAL A 35 1.64 5.34 -10.74
N SER A 36 1.89 4.08 -11.08
CA SER A 36 1.06 3.30 -12.00
C SER A 36 -0.37 3.14 -11.49
N GLY A 37 -0.55 2.71 -10.24
CA GLY A 37 -1.87 2.65 -9.61
C GLY A 37 -2.54 4.02 -9.49
N ALA A 38 -1.78 5.10 -9.23
CA ALA A 38 -2.32 6.45 -9.15
C ALA A 38 -2.92 6.94 -10.48
N VAL A 39 -2.42 6.47 -11.62
CA VAL A 39 -3.04 6.70 -12.94
C VAL A 39 -4.43 6.07 -12.98
N VAL A 40 -4.54 4.80 -12.58
CA VAL A 40 -5.82 4.08 -12.51
C VAL A 40 -6.80 4.78 -11.56
N ALA A 41 -6.35 5.16 -10.37
CA ALA A 41 -7.14 5.91 -9.41
C ALA A 41 -7.64 7.24 -9.98
N LEU A 42 -6.74 8.06 -10.57
CA LEU A 42 -7.08 9.37 -11.11
C LEU A 42 -8.13 9.28 -12.23
N ILE A 43 -7.95 8.37 -13.17
CA ILE A 43 -8.90 8.16 -14.27
C ILE A 43 -10.25 7.69 -13.71
N THR A 44 -10.24 6.72 -12.79
CA THR A 44 -11.47 6.19 -12.19
C THR A 44 -12.24 7.27 -11.43
N LEU A 45 -11.54 8.10 -10.64
CA LEU A 45 -12.13 9.19 -9.87
C LEU A 45 -12.70 10.30 -10.76
N ARG A 46 -12.11 10.59 -11.93
CA ARG A 46 -12.55 11.71 -12.79
C ARG A 46 -13.47 11.30 -13.93
N ARG A 47 -13.27 10.12 -14.51
CA ARG A 47 -13.98 9.66 -15.70
C ARG A 47 -14.89 8.45 -15.43
N GLY A 48 -14.85 7.89 -14.22
CA GLY A 48 -15.76 6.83 -13.78
C GLY A 48 -15.22 5.41 -13.98
N ALA A 49 -16.04 4.43 -13.59
CA ALA A 49 -15.65 3.02 -13.50
C ALA A 49 -15.19 2.43 -14.84
N LEU A 50 -15.98 2.65 -15.89
CA LEU A 50 -15.72 2.09 -17.22
C LEU A 50 -14.41 2.59 -17.80
N GLU A 51 -14.13 3.89 -17.68
CA GLU A 51 -12.85 4.46 -18.15
C GLU A 51 -11.67 3.91 -17.35
N GLY A 52 -11.83 3.70 -16.04
CA GLY A 52 -10.81 3.01 -15.23
C GLY A 52 -10.50 1.61 -15.76
N VAL A 53 -11.53 0.80 -16.05
CA VAL A 53 -11.37 -0.54 -16.63
C VAL A 53 -10.71 -0.48 -18.01
N LEU A 54 -11.16 0.42 -18.88
CA LEU A 54 -10.58 0.57 -20.22
C LEU A 54 -9.09 0.89 -20.15
N ILE A 55 -8.66 1.78 -19.24
CA ILE A 55 -7.24 2.08 -19.06
C ILE A 55 -6.48 0.88 -18.49
N MET A 56 -7.02 0.15 -17.52
CA MET A 56 -6.39 -1.07 -17.02
C MET A 56 -6.21 -2.12 -18.13
N MET A 57 -7.21 -2.28 -19.01
CA MET A 57 -7.12 -3.24 -20.12
C MET A 57 -6.10 -2.79 -21.17
N LEU A 58 -6.15 -1.53 -21.61
CA LEU A 58 -5.22 -0.98 -22.61
C LEU A 58 -3.77 -0.99 -22.10
N ALA A 59 -3.55 -0.47 -20.89
CA ALA A 59 -2.24 -0.47 -20.26
C ALA A 59 -1.78 -1.90 -19.97
N GLY A 60 -2.70 -2.78 -19.60
CA GLY A 60 -2.40 -4.16 -19.28
C GLY A 60 -1.95 -4.96 -20.49
N MET A 61 -2.57 -4.75 -21.66
CA MET A 61 -2.12 -5.36 -22.91
C MET A 61 -0.70 -4.91 -23.29
N VAL A 62 -0.41 -3.61 -23.18
CA VAL A 62 0.93 -3.07 -23.47
C VAL A 62 1.96 -3.64 -22.50
N THR A 63 1.65 -3.64 -21.20
CA THR A 63 2.52 -4.13 -20.14
C THR A 63 2.73 -5.64 -20.23
N ALA A 64 1.70 -6.42 -20.57
CA ALA A 64 1.81 -7.86 -20.84
C ALA A 64 2.75 -8.14 -22.01
N GLY A 65 2.60 -7.41 -23.11
CA GLY A 65 3.48 -7.54 -24.28
C GLY A 65 4.94 -7.22 -23.94
N LEU A 66 5.18 -6.14 -23.21
CA LEU A 66 6.54 -5.78 -22.75
C LEU A 66 7.12 -6.82 -21.78
N SER A 67 6.32 -7.30 -20.82
CA SER A 67 6.72 -8.35 -19.87
C SER A 67 7.09 -9.65 -20.60
N TRP A 68 6.33 -10.03 -21.62
CA TRP A 68 6.65 -11.19 -22.45
C TRP A 68 7.99 -11.02 -23.18
N GLN A 69 8.21 -9.85 -23.79
CA GLN A 69 9.43 -9.59 -24.57
C GLN A 69 10.69 -9.50 -23.69
N VAL A 70 10.58 -8.91 -22.50
CA VAL A 70 11.74 -8.66 -21.62
C VAL A 70 11.99 -9.83 -20.65
N LEU A 71 10.92 -10.38 -20.07
CA LEU A 71 10.99 -11.37 -18.99
C LEU A 71 10.59 -12.78 -19.45
N GLY A 72 10.11 -12.95 -20.70
CA GLY A 72 9.64 -14.24 -21.21
C GLY A 72 8.35 -14.73 -20.53
N ALA A 73 7.65 -13.88 -19.78
CA ALA A 73 6.52 -14.30 -18.94
C ALA A 73 5.42 -13.24 -18.84
N LEU A 74 4.17 -13.71 -18.75
CA LEU A 74 2.98 -12.87 -18.58
C LEU A 74 2.54 -12.68 -17.12
N TRP A 75 2.99 -13.56 -16.22
CA TRP A 75 2.59 -13.54 -14.82
C TRP A 75 2.92 -12.23 -14.07
N PRO A 76 4.02 -11.50 -14.36
CA PRO A 76 4.28 -10.22 -13.70
C PRO A 76 3.16 -9.20 -13.94
N MET A 77 2.59 -9.18 -15.14
CA MET A 77 1.46 -8.32 -15.48
C MET A 77 0.19 -8.73 -14.74
N LEU A 78 -0.07 -10.04 -14.61
CA LEU A 78 -1.22 -10.53 -13.83
C LEU A 78 -1.14 -10.08 -12.37
N ASN A 79 0.06 -10.06 -11.78
CA ASN A 79 0.25 -9.54 -10.43
C ASN A 79 -0.01 -8.04 -10.34
N VAL A 80 0.51 -7.23 -11.27
CA VAL A 80 0.20 -5.78 -11.31
C VAL A 80 -1.31 -5.54 -11.41
N LEU A 81 -2.00 -6.28 -12.28
CA LEU A 81 -3.44 -6.16 -12.46
C LEU A 81 -4.21 -6.53 -11.18
N LEU A 82 -3.99 -7.74 -10.66
CA LEU A 82 -4.82 -8.33 -9.60
C LEU A 82 -4.48 -7.78 -8.21
N VAL A 83 -3.20 -7.54 -7.93
CA VAL A 83 -2.73 -7.15 -6.59
C VAL A 83 -2.68 -5.64 -6.43
N THR A 84 -2.54 -4.88 -7.53
CA THR A 84 -2.44 -3.41 -7.47
C THR A 84 -3.59 -2.69 -8.18
N TRP A 85 -3.72 -2.82 -9.51
CA TRP A 85 -4.65 -1.97 -10.26
C TRP A 85 -6.12 -2.24 -9.93
N PHE A 86 -6.51 -3.52 -9.80
CA PHE A 86 -7.88 -3.91 -9.49
C PHE A 86 -8.32 -3.41 -8.10
N PRO A 87 -7.55 -3.63 -7.00
CA PRO A 87 -7.86 -3.05 -5.70
C PRO A 87 -7.89 -1.52 -5.74
N VAL A 88 -6.94 -0.86 -6.43
CA VAL A 88 -6.94 0.60 -6.55
C VAL A 88 -8.18 1.11 -7.27
N TRP A 89 -8.59 0.46 -8.36
CA TRP A 89 -9.81 0.78 -9.08
C TRP A 89 -11.04 0.62 -8.18
N LEU A 90 -11.16 -0.49 -7.45
CA LEU A 90 -12.26 -0.74 -6.53
C LEU A 90 -12.33 0.33 -5.42
N LEU A 91 -11.19 0.65 -4.80
CA LEU A 91 -11.14 1.68 -3.77
C LEU A 91 -11.40 3.08 -4.31
N ALA A 92 -10.99 3.38 -5.55
CA ALA A 92 -11.33 4.62 -6.23
C ALA A 92 -12.85 4.71 -6.47
N LEU A 93 -13.53 3.60 -6.75
CA LEU A 93 -15.00 3.57 -6.83
C LEU A 93 -15.66 3.82 -5.48
N VAL A 94 -15.18 3.19 -4.41
CA VAL A 94 -15.66 3.44 -3.05
C VAL A 94 -15.48 4.91 -2.69
N LEU A 95 -14.30 5.48 -2.95
CA LEU A 95 -14.01 6.89 -2.69
C LEU A 95 -14.91 7.81 -3.52
N ARG A 96 -15.14 7.49 -4.80
CA ARG A 96 -16.03 8.25 -5.69
C ARG A 96 -17.48 8.21 -5.24
N ALA A 97 -17.97 7.05 -4.81
CA ALA A 97 -19.37 6.86 -4.42
C ALA A 97 -19.67 7.44 -3.04
N THR A 98 -18.71 7.39 -2.11
CA THR A 98 -18.91 7.78 -0.72
C THR A 98 -18.38 9.17 -0.37
N ILE A 99 -17.48 9.72 -1.19
CA ILE A 99 -16.77 10.98 -0.93
C ILE A 99 -16.06 10.94 0.45
N SER A 100 -15.66 9.74 0.89
CA SER A 100 -15.07 9.51 2.21
C SER A 100 -13.79 8.71 2.09
N LEU A 101 -12.67 9.36 2.39
CA LEU A 101 -11.37 8.69 2.43
C LEU A 101 -11.35 7.61 3.52
N SER A 102 -11.97 7.87 4.67
CA SER A 102 -12.12 6.88 5.75
C SER A 102 -12.81 5.60 5.29
N ARG A 103 -13.92 5.70 4.55
CA ARG A 103 -14.62 4.52 4.03
C ARG A 103 -13.78 3.77 3.01
N ALA A 104 -13.05 4.48 2.15
CA ALA A 104 -12.14 3.83 1.20
C ALA A 104 -11.03 3.05 1.94
N VAL A 105 -10.42 3.61 2.99
CA VAL A 105 -9.38 2.91 3.77
C VAL A 105 -9.97 1.75 4.59
N GLN A 106 -11.19 1.87 5.13
CA GLN A 106 -11.90 0.77 5.79
C GLN A 106 -12.18 -0.40 4.83
N VAL A 107 -12.63 -0.12 3.60
CA VAL A 107 -12.81 -1.15 2.58
C VAL A 107 -11.46 -1.74 2.18
N ALA A 108 -10.39 -0.94 2.12
CA ALA A 108 -9.04 -1.44 1.89
C ALA A 108 -8.60 -2.44 2.98
N ALA A 109 -8.91 -2.15 4.25
CA ALA A 109 -8.66 -3.07 5.37
C ALA A 109 -9.39 -4.40 5.17
N LEU A 110 -10.65 -4.37 4.74
CA LEU A 110 -11.42 -5.57 4.41
C LEU A 110 -10.80 -6.35 3.24
N LEU A 111 -10.41 -5.68 2.15
CA LEU A 111 -9.74 -6.31 1.01
C LEU A 111 -8.42 -6.97 1.43
N GLY A 112 -7.67 -6.34 2.32
CA GLY A 112 -6.45 -6.91 2.89
C GLY A 112 -6.72 -8.18 3.69
N LEU A 113 -7.72 -8.18 4.57
CA LEU A 113 -8.14 -9.36 5.33
C LEU A 113 -8.60 -10.50 4.40
N LEU A 114 -9.38 -10.17 3.36
CA LEU A 114 -9.81 -11.12 2.35
C LEU A 114 -8.62 -11.66 1.54
N GLY A 115 -7.61 -10.84 1.29
CA GLY A 115 -6.36 -11.28 0.65
C GLY A 115 -5.61 -12.31 1.48
N VAL A 116 -5.47 -12.09 2.79
CA VAL A 116 -4.88 -13.07 3.72
C VAL A 116 -5.72 -14.34 3.75
N ALA A 117 -7.03 -14.22 3.95
CA ALA A 117 -7.93 -15.37 3.99
C ALA A 117 -7.87 -16.18 2.68
N GLY A 118 -7.93 -15.50 1.54
CA GLY A 118 -7.82 -16.12 0.21
C GLY A 118 -6.49 -16.84 0.01
N PHE A 119 -5.39 -16.27 0.50
CA PHE A 119 -4.09 -16.92 0.47
C PHE A 119 -4.10 -18.26 1.22
N TYR A 120 -4.58 -18.28 2.46
CA TYR A 120 -4.70 -19.51 3.27
C TYR A 120 -5.68 -20.52 2.66
N LEU A 121 -6.77 -20.06 2.03
CA LEU A 121 -7.76 -20.94 1.39
C LEU A 121 -7.24 -21.59 0.10
N VAL A 122 -6.44 -20.87 -0.69
CA VAL A 122 -5.96 -21.36 -2.00
C VAL A 122 -4.65 -22.12 -1.88
N LEU A 123 -3.72 -21.63 -1.05
CA LEU A 123 -2.35 -22.16 -0.96
C LEU A 123 -2.13 -23.07 0.26
N GLY A 124 -3.13 -23.23 1.14
CA GLY A 124 -3.01 -24.03 2.35
C GLY A 124 -2.11 -23.37 3.39
N ASP A 125 -1.15 -24.11 3.96
CA ASP A 125 -0.17 -23.56 4.90
C ASP A 125 0.86 -22.71 4.16
N PRO A 126 0.85 -21.37 4.35
CA PRO A 126 1.76 -20.48 3.66
C PRO A 126 3.22 -20.67 4.02
N ALA A 127 3.50 -21.22 5.20
CA ALA A 127 4.87 -21.52 5.59
C ALA A 127 5.49 -22.53 4.61
N ILE A 128 4.72 -23.52 4.16
CA ILE A 128 5.18 -24.52 3.19
C ILE A 128 5.48 -23.87 1.84
N TRP A 129 4.54 -23.08 1.32
CA TRP A 129 4.70 -22.46 0.00
C TRP A 129 5.86 -21.46 -0.02
N TRP A 130 6.00 -20.62 1.02
CA TRP A 130 7.13 -19.69 1.10
C TRP A 130 8.46 -20.39 1.34
N SER A 131 8.49 -21.45 2.16
CA SER A 131 9.72 -22.24 2.37
C SER A 131 10.19 -22.89 1.06
N ALA A 132 9.26 -23.42 0.27
CA ALA A 132 9.56 -23.98 -1.06
C ALA A 132 10.07 -22.90 -2.02
N LEU A 133 9.43 -21.71 -2.05
CA LEU A 133 9.90 -20.62 -2.89
C LEU A 133 11.29 -20.15 -2.49
N LEU A 134 11.55 -19.96 -1.19
CA LEU A 134 12.86 -19.58 -0.68
C LEU A 134 13.92 -20.65 -0.96
N GLY A 135 13.55 -21.93 -0.90
CA GLY A 135 14.41 -23.04 -1.32
C GLY A 135 14.79 -22.97 -2.79
N ASN A 136 13.81 -22.73 -3.68
CA ASN A 136 14.07 -22.55 -5.12
C ASN A 136 15.00 -21.35 -5.39
N PHE A 137 14.82 -20.24 -4.65
CA PHE A 137 15.73 -19.10 -4.74
C PHE A 137 17.15 -19.46 -4.30
N GLN A 138 17.29 -20.22 -3.20
CA GLN A 138 18.58 -20.69 -2.71
C GLN A 138 19.30 -21.57 -3.75
N GLU A 139 18.58 -22.48 -4.41
CA GLU A 139 19.13 -23.34 -5.47
C GLU A 139 19.57 -22.53 -6.70
N GLN A 140 18.75 -21.57 -7.15
CA GLN A 140 19.10 -20.69 -8.26
C GLN A 140 20.35 -19.87 -7.96
N LEU A 141 20.46 -19.34 -6.73
CA LEU A 141 21.65 -18.61 -6.28
C LEU A 141 22.89 -19.51 -6.23
N ALA A 142 22.75 -20.75 -5.76
CA ALA A 142 23.84 -21.73 -5.77
C ALA A 142 24.31 -22.06 -7.20
N GLY A 143 23.39 -22.11 -8.17
CA GLY A 143 23.71 -22.34 -9.58
C GLY A 143 24.34 -21.15 -10.31
N LEU A 144 24.03 -19.92 -9.89
CA LEU A 144 24.59 -18.69 -10.47
C LEU A 144 25.97 -18.30 -9.89
N ALA A 145 26.35 -18.89 -8.75
CA ALA A 145 27.52 -18.47 -7.97
C ALA A 145 28.64 -19.54 -7.81
N PRO A 146 29.21 -20.12 -8.89
CA PRO A 146 30.50 -20.80 -8.76
C PRO A 146 31.67 -19.85 -8.40
N SER A 147 31.52 -18.53 -8.62
CA SER A 147 32.66 -17.59 -8.74
C SER A 147 32.60 -16.33 -7.85
N GLY A 148 31.68 -16.25 -6.88
CA GLY A 148 31.56 -15.10 -5.97
C GLY A 148 32.51 -15.18 -4.75
N PRO A 149 32.86 -14.06 -4.09
CA PRO A 149 33.60 -14.09 -2.83
C PRO A 149 32.84 -14.92 -1.78
N ALA A 150 33.52 -15.85 -1.11
CA ALA A 150 32.91 -16.76 -0.13
C ALA A 150 32.14 -16.03 1.01
N GLY A 151 32.56 -14.80 1.36
CA GLY A 151 31.90 -13.97 2.37
C GLY A 151 30.51 -13.47 1.96
N ASP A 152 30.30 -13.14 0.68
CA ASP A 152 29.01 -12.64 0.18
C ASP A 152 27.97 -13.76 0.15
N ARG A 153 28.42 -14.99 -0.11
CA ARG A 153 27.58 -16.19 -0.10
C ARG A 153 27.12 -16.55 1.31
N ALA A 154 28.02 -16.55 2.29
CA ALA A 154 27.68 -16.85 3.68
C ALA A 154 26.67 -15.84 4.26
N LEU A 155 26.83 -14.55 3.94
CA LEU A 155 25.89 -13.51 4.32
C LEU A 155 24.50 -13.74 3.69
N LEU A 156 24.46 -14.06 2.39
CA LEU A 156 23.21 -14.32 1.67
C LEU A 156 22.48 -15.57 2.19
N GLU A 157 23.21 -16.64 2.48
CA GLU A 157 22.66 -17.86 3.10
C GLU A 157 22.09 -17.55 4.49
N GLN A 158 22.78 -16.75 5.30
CA GLN A 158 22.28 -16.28 6.60
C GLN A 158 20.98 -15.48 6.48
N TRP A 159 20.88 -14.57 5.49
CA TRP A 159 19.65 -13.83 5.22
C TRP A 159 18.50 -14.74 4.79
N LEU A 160 18.77 -15.73 3.93
CA LEU A 160 17.77 -16.70 3.48
C LEU A 160 17.23 -17.55 4.63
N GLU A 161 18.10 -18.02 5.54
CA GLU A 161 17.66 -18.75 6.73
C GLU A 161 16.79 -17.88 7.64
N LEU A 162 17.19 -16.62 7.87
CA LEU A 162 16.36 -15.67 8.61
C LEU A 162 14.99 -15.47 7.93
N LEU A 163 14.93 -15.39 6.60
CA LEU A 163 13.67 -15.31 5.86
C LEU A 163 12.80 -16.57 6.01
N LYS A 164 13.40 -17.76 6.06
CA LYS A 164 12.68 -19.03 6.28
C LYS A 164 12.09 -19.09 7.69
N GLU A 165 12.81 -18.64 8.71
CA GLU A 165 12.27 -18.55 10.08
C GLU A 165 11.03 -17.64 10.14
N TRP A 166 10.99 -16.61 9.29
CA TRP A 166 9.87 -15.68 9.18
C TRP A 166 8.79 -16.10 8.19
N ALA A 167 8.96 -17.22 7.46
CA ALA A 167 8.03 -17.71 6.44
C ALA A 167 6.55 -17.76 6.90
N PRO A 168 6.22 -18.16 8.16
CA PRO A 168 4.86 -18.12 8.69
C PRO A 168 4.19 -16.73 8.67
N TRP A 169 4.98 -15.65 8.72
CA TRP A 169 4.52 -14.25 8.82
C TRP A 169 4.59 -13.50 7.50
N LEU A 170 5.30 -14.07 6.51
CA LEU A 170 5.44 -13.49 5.18
C LEU A 170 4.10 -13.24 4.45
N PRO A 171 3.03 -14.05 4.59
CA PRO A 171 1.77 -13.79 3.91
C PRO A 171 1.13 -12.47 4.33
N GLY A 172 1.08 -12.22 5.64
CA GLY A 172 0.56 -10.99 6.23
C GLY A 172 1.44 -9.80 5.88
N GLN A 173 2.76 -9.98 5.88
CA GLN A 173 3.70 -8.94 5.42
C GLN A 173 3.54 -8.63 3.92
N ALA A 174 3.41 -9.64 3.07
CA ALA A 174 3.22 -9.47 1.64
C ALA A 174 1.88 -8.80 1.33
N ALA A 175 0.79 -9.29 1.92
CA ALA A 175 -0.54 -8.71 1.77
C ALA A 175 -0.61 -7.29 2.35
N GLY A 176 0.04 -7.04 3.48
CA GLY A 176 0.12 -5.71 4.10
C GLY A 176 0.91 -4.73 3.24
N THR A 177 2.05 -5.16 2.71
CA THR A 177 2.87 -4.34 1.79
C THR A 177 2.09 -4.02 0.52
N ALA A 178 1.42 -5.02 -0.08
CA ALA A 178 0.55 -4.81 -1.23
C ALA A 178 -0.58 -3.82 -0.93
N LEU A 179 -1.25 -3.97 0.23
CA LEU A 179 -2.28 -3.05 0.68
C LEU A 179 -1.74 -1.63 0.86
N LEU A 180 -0.54 -1.47 1.41
CA LEU A 180 0.10 -0.16 1.57
C LEU A 180 0.40 0.48 0.21
N VAL A 181 0.91 -0.27 -0.77
CA VAL A 181 1.12 0.20 -2.15
C VAL A 181 -0.20 0.66 -2.77
N VAL A 182 -1.27 -0.13 -2.60
CA VAL A 182 -2.62 0.21 -3.07
C VAL A 182 -3.15 1.49 -2.42
N LEU A 183 -2.99 1.63 -1.10
CA LEU A 183 -3.39 2.84 -0.37
C LEU A 183 -2.60 4.07 -0.81
N MET A 184 -1.28 3.94 -0.97
CA MET A 184 -0.44 5.03 -1.46
C MET A 184 -0.81 5.44 -2.89
N ALA A 185 -1.14 4.48 -3.75
CA ALA A 185 -1.57 4.74 -5.12
C ALA A 185 -2.91 5.47 -5.15
N LEU A 186 -3.88 5.06 -4.32
CA LEU A 186 -5.17 5.73 -4.16
C LEU A 186 -4.98 7.17 -3.65
N LEU A 187 -4.18 7.37 -2.61
CA LEU A 187 -3.90 8.68 -2.03
C LEU A 187 -3.20 9.60 -3.04
N LEU A 188 -2.21 9.08 -3.77
CA LEU A 188 -1.50 9.81 -4.81
C LEU A 188 -2.45 10.22 -5.97
N GLY A 189 -3.31 9.30 -6.42
CA GLY A 189 -4.32 9.57 -7.43
C GLY A 189 -5.35 10.61 -6.97
N ARG A 190 -5.80 10.51 -5.71
CA ARG A 190 -6.70 11.51 -5.09
C ARG A 190 -6.02 12.87 -4.93
N TRP A 191 -4.74 12.91 -4.58
CA TRP A 191 -3.97 14.15 -4.50
C TRP A 191 -3.80 14.80 -5.89
N TRP A 192 -3.48 14.02 -6.93
CA TRP A 192 -3.46 14.51 -8.31
C TRP A 192 -4.82 15.06 -8.76
N GLN A 193 -5.90 14.37 -8.36
CA GLN A 193 -7.26 14.82 -8.60
C GLN A 193 -7.51 16.21 -8.00
N ALA A 194 -7.14 16.41 -6.73
CA ALA A 194 -7.22 17.72 -6.07
C ALA A 194 -6.35 18.76 -6.78
N LEU A 195 -5.09 18.42 -7.08
CA LEU A 195 -4.13 19.33 -7.70
C LEU A 195 -4.61 19.90 -9.05
N LEU A 196 -5.35 19.13 -9.83
CA LEU A 196 -5.87 19.53 -11.13
C LEU A 196 -7.25 20.19 -11.08
N PHE A 197 -8.11 19.76 -10.14
CA PHE A 197 -9.54 20.05 -10.22
C PHE A 197 -10.16 20.61 -8.95
N ASN A 198 -9.48 20.52 -7.81
CA ASN A 198 -9.89 21.13 -6.54
C ASN A 198 -8.64 21.46 -5.70
N PRO A 199 -7.86 22.49 -6.08
CA PRO A 199 -6.56 22.77 -5.48
C PRO A 199 -6.68 22.93 -3.96
N GLY A 200 -5.88 22.17 -3.21
CA GLY A 200 -5.89 22.17 -1.74
C GLY A 200 -6.91 21.20 -1.10
N GLY A 201 -7.87 20.66 -1.85
CA GLY A 201 -8.95 19.81 -1.30
C GLY A 201 -8.50 18.50 -0.65
N PHE A 202 -7.36 17.94 -1.05
CA PHE A 202 -6.85 16.69 -0.46
C PHE A 202 -6.40 16.86 1.00
N ARG A 203 -5.89 18.04 1.36
CA ARG A 203 -5.31 18.27 2.69
C ARG A 203 -6.32 18.07 3.83
N PRO A 204 -7.49 18.73 3.85
CA PRO A 204 -8.48 18.51 4.91
C PRO A 204 -8.95 17.05 4.94
N GLU A 205 -9.20 16.43 3.77
CA GLU A 205 -9.62 15.02 3.70
C GLU A 205 -8.60 14.07 4.34
N PHE A 206 -7.31 14.26 4.07
CA PHE A 206 -6.26 13.46 4.69
C PHE A 206 -6.15 13.74 6.18
N HIS A 207 -6.18 15.02 6.59
CA HIS A 207 -6.13 15.42 8.01
C HIS A 207 -7.36 14.97 8.81
N GLU A 208 -8.47 14.64 8.15
CA GLU A 208 -9.72 14.16 8.75
C GLU A 208 -9.87 12.63 8.65
N LEU A 209 -8.92 11.92 8.02
CA LEU A 209 -8.93 10.46 7.92
C LEU A 209 -9.00 9.81 9.31
N ARG A 210 -10.06 9.05 9.57
CA ARG A 210 -10.27 8.27 10.79
C ARG A 210 -11.02 6.99 10.49
N LEU A 211 -10.49 5.87 10.95
CA LEU A 211 -11.11 4.55 10.72
C LEU A 211 -12.26 4.26 11.70
N GLY A 212 -12.33 5.00 12.80
CA GLY A 212 -13.43 4.92 13.76
C GLY A 212 -13.41 3.67 14.65
N GLN A 213 -14.25 3.71 15.68
CA GLN A 213 -14.31 2.68 16.72
C GLN A 213 -14.71 1.28 16.21
N PRO A 214 -15.64 1.11 15.25
CA PRO A 214 -16.05 -0.24 14.83
C PRO A 214 -14.89 -1.08 14.28
N LEU A 215 -14.04 -0.48 13.42
CA LEU A 215 -12.87 -1.19 12.91
C LEU A 215 -11.85 -1.43 14.03
N ALA A 216 -11.65 -0.47 14.94
CA ALA A 216 -10.73 -0.63 16.07
C ALA A 216 -11.18 -1.73 17.06
N MET A 217 -12.49 -1.86 17.29
CA MET A 217 -13.05 -2.98 18.07
C MET A 217 -12.80 -4.31 17.37
N LEU A 218 -13.07 -4.40 16.06
CA LEU A 218 -12.78 -5.62 15.30
C LEU A 218 -11.30 -5.99 15.39
N SER A 219 -10.39 -5.04 15.18
CA SER A 219 -8.95 -5.28 15.28
C SER A 219 -8.52 -5.73 16.68
N LEU A 220 -9.10 -5.15 17.74
CA LEU A 220 -8.84 -5.56 19.11
C LEU A 220 -9.36 -6.97 19.41
N MET A 221 -10.54 -7.33 18.90
CA MET A 221 -11.09 -8.68 19.03
C MET A 221 -10.23 -9.72 18.30
N LEU A 222 -9.80 -9.42 17.06
CA LEU A 222 -8.88 -10.28 16.30
C LEU A 222 -7.53 -10.40 17.00
N PHE A 223 -7.03 -9.33 17.62
CA PHE A 223 -5.82 -9.35 18.43
C PHE A 223 -5.95 -10.27 19.64
N GLY A 224 -7.02 -10.14 20.42
CA GLY A 224 -7.30 -11.03 21.55
C GLY A 224 -7.44 -12.50 21.11
N ALA A 225 -8.15 -12.76 20.02
CA ALA A 225 -8.31 -14.10 19.47
C ALA A 225 -6.97 -14.69 18.99
N ALA A 226 -6.11 -13.89 18.35
CA ALA A 226 -4.77 -14.33 17.92
C ALA A 226 -3.90 -14.73 19.12
N LEU A 227 -3.92 -13.95 20.20
CA LEU A 227 -3.16 -14.25 21.42
C LEU A 227 -3.63 -15.54 22.11
N LEU A 228 -4.94 -15.79 22.14
CA LEU A 228 -5.51 -16.96 22.81
C LEU A 228 -5.37 -18.25 22.00
N SER A 229 -5.48 -18.16 20.68
CA SER A 229 -5.46 -19.33 19.79
C SER A 229 -4.08 -19.69 19.28
N ASN A 230 -3.14 -18.74 19.29
CA ASN A 230 -1.86 -18.82 18.56
C ASN A 230 -2.07 -19.18 17.07
N TRP A 231 -3.24 -18.85 16.51
CA TRP A 231 -3.61 -19.21 15.15
C TRP A 231 -3.03 -18.21 14.15
N LEU A 232 -2.01 -18.66 13.42
CA LEU A 232 -1.20 -17.86 12.50
C LEU A 232 -1.99 -17.04 11.45
N PRO A 233 -3.12 -17.49 10.89
CA PRO A 233 -3.96 -16.66 10.01
C PRO A 233 -4.45 -15.37 10.66
N LEU A 234 -4.85 -15.40 11.94
CA LEU A 234 -5.27 -14.19 12.66
C LEU A 234 -4.10 -13.23 12.83
N ALA A 235 -2.93 -13.77 13.17
CA ALA A 235 -1.71 -13.00 13.34
C ALA A 235 -1.31 -12.29 12.02
N ASN A 236 -1.40 -13.00 10.89
CA ASN A 236 -1.20 -12.41 9.57
C ASN A 236 -2.27 -11.36 9.20
N GLY A 237 -3.53 -11.59 9.58
CA GLY A 237 -4.60 -10.61 9.41
C GLY A 237 -4.33 -9.30 10.17
N LEU A 238 -3.76 -9.38 11.36
CA LEU A 238 -3.38 -8.21 12.16
C LEU A 238 -2.22 -7.42 11.54
N LEU A 239 -1.24 -8.09 10.94
CA LEU A 239 -0.18 -7.42 10.18
C LEU A 239 -0.76 -6.57 9.05
N VAL A 240 -1.77 -7.09 8.34
CA VAL A 240 -2.44 -6.35 7.28
C VAL A 240 -3.26 -5.18 7.82
N LEU A 241 -4.00 -5.38 8.92
CA LEU A 241 -4.75 -4.32 9.58
C LEU A 241 -3.86 -3.21 10.15
N GLY A 242 -2.60 -3.50 10.48
CA GLY A 242 -1.64 -2.48 10.91
C GLY A 242 -1.37 -1.41 9.86
N MET A 243 -1.48 -1.74 8.57
CA MET A 243 -1.20 -0.82 7.47
C MET A 243 -2.16 0.38 7.40
N PRO A 244 -3.50 0.20 7.37
CA PRO A 244 -4.43 1.33 7.40
C PRO A 244 -4.32 2.15 8.70
N TYR A 245 -4.02 1.54 9.85
CA TYR A 245 -3.75 2.30 11.08
C TYR A 245 -2.47 3.13 11.00
N THR A 246 -1.41 2.60 10.37
CA THR A 246 -0.21 3.38 10.08
C THR A 246 -0.55 4.61 9.24
N VAL A 247 -1.37 4.45 8.19
CA VAL A 247 -1.84 5.58 7.36
C VAL A 247 -2.65 6.59 8.19
N GLN A 248 -3.55 6.13 9.08
CA GLN A 248 -4.27 7.01 10.00
C GLN A 248 -3.32 7.74 10.96
N GLY A 249 -2.30 7.06 11.49
CA GLY A 249 -1.29 7.66 12.37
C GLY A 249 -0.48 8.75 11.66
N VAL A 250 -0.05 8.50 10.42
CA VAL A 250 0.61 9.52 9.58
C VAL A 250 -0.33 10.71 9.36
N ALA A 251 -1.60 10.46 9.02
CA ALA A 251 -2.60 11.50 8.87
C ALA A 251 -2.79 12.35 10.14
N LEU A 252 -2.81 11.70 11.32
CA LEU A 252 -2.86 12.38 12.60
C LEU A 252 -1.64 13.29 12.81
N VAL A 253 -0.43 12.81 12.55
CA VAL A 253 0.80 13.62 12.69
C VAL A 253 0.73 14.86 11.79
N HIS A 254 0.27 14.71 10.53
CA HIS A 254 0.08 15.85 9.62
C HIS A 254 -0.96 16.84 10.15
N ALA A 255 -2.07 16.34 10.68
CA ALA A 255 -3.10 17.16 11.29
C ALA A 255 -2.58 17.93 12.52
N VAL A 256 -1.76 17.29 13.37
CA VAL A 256 -1.16 17.93 14.55
C VAL A 256 -0.19 19.03 14.15
N VAL A 257 0.76 18.73 13.26
CA VAL A 257 1.75 19.71 12.77
C VAL A 257 1.04 20.93 12.21
N PHE A 258 -0.01 20.71 11.41
CA PHE A 258 -0.77 21.81 10.84
C PHE A 258 -1.58 22.60 11.87
N LYS A 259 -2.34 21.93 12.74
CA LYS A 259 -3.21 22.58 13.73
C LYS A 259 -2.40 23.39 14.76
N ARG A 260 -1.19 22.93 15.08
CA ARG A 260 -0.24 23.63 15.96
C ARG A 260 0.69 24.60 15.24
N ARG A 261 0.52 24.79 13.91
CA ARG A 261 1.37 25.67 13.08
C ARG A 261 2.87 25.41 13.24
N LEU A 262 3.24 24.15 13.43
CA LEU A 262 4.64 23.76 13.57
C LEU A 262 5.36 23.89 12.22
N SER A 263 6.68 24.10 12.27
CA SER A 263 7.51 24.14 11.07
C SER A 263 7.40 22.83 10.27
N PRO A 264 7.35 22.88 8.92
CA PRO A 264 7.40 21.70 8.07
C PRO A 264 8.63 20.81 8.30
N ALA A 265 9.70 21.33 8.90
CA ALA A 265 10.89 20.57 9.28
C ALA A 265 10.56 19.38 10.20
N TRP A 266 9.52 19.49 11.04
CA TRP A 266 9.06 18.37 11.86
C TRP A 266 8.54 17.19 11.05
N LEU A 267 7.92 17.44 9.89
CA LEU A 267 7.48 16.37 8.98
C LEU A 267 8.68 15.72 8.28
N VAL A 268 9.70 16.51 7.91
CA VAL A 268 10.94 15.96 7.35
C VAL A 268 11.60 15.03 8.36
N LEU A 269 11.78 15.47 9.60
CA LEU A 269 12.33 14.64 10.67
C LEU A 269 11.46 13.39 10.92
N PHE A 270 10.14 13.55 10.96
CA PHE A 270 9.20 12.43 11.13
C PHE A 270 9.40 11.36 10.06
N TYR A 271 9.48 11.73 8.77
CA TYR A 271 9.68 10.78 7.69
C TYR A 271 11.09 10.17 7.67
N LEU A 272 12.14 10.94 8.02
CA LEU A 272 13.50 10.41 8.17
C LEU A 272 13.59 9.36 9.28
N LEU A 273 12.82 9.54 10.34
CA LEU A 273 12.75 8.61 11.47
C LEU A 273 11.69 7.51 11.29
N LEU A 274 10.92 7.50 10.19
CA LEU A 274 9.85 6.52 9.91
C LEU A 274 10.44 5.17 9.47
N ILE A 275 11.34 4.64 10.29
CA ILE A 275 11.91 3.30 10.21
C ILE A 275 10.93 2.27 10.82
N PRO A 276 11.14 0.95 10.64
CA PRO A 276 10.20 -0.08 11.10
C PRO A 276 9.78 0.02 12.58
N PHE A 277 10.64 0.50 13.47
CA PHE A 277 10.28 0.72 14.87
C PHE A 277 9.32 1.90 15.06
N LEU A 278 9.59 3.05 14.42
CA LEU A 278 8.69 4.21 14.52
C LEU A 278 7.36 3.94 13.81
N SER A 279 7.35 3.16 12.73
CA SER A 279 6.10 2.83 12.04
C SER A 279 5.14 2.05 12.93
N GLN A 280 5.63 1.17 13.82
CA GLN A 280 4.81 0.49 14.84
C GLN A 280 4.22 1.48 15.85
N LEU A 281 5.00 2.46 16.32
CA LEU A 281 4.49 3.52 17.20
C LEU A 281 3.41 4.37 16.51
N VAL A 282 3.62 4.68 15.23
CA VAL A 282 2.65 5.42 14.41
C VAL A 282 1.37 4.61 14.19
N MET A 283 1.48 3.30 13.99
CA MET A 283 0.33 2.39 13.94
C MET A 283 -0.46 2.43 15.25
N VAL A 284 0.21 2.32 16.40
CA VAL A 284 -0.43 2.41 17.72
C VAL A 284 -1.12 3.76 17.92
N LEU A 285 -0.49 4.86 17.51
CA LEU A 285 -1.12 6.18 17.51
C LEU A 285 -2.38 6.22 16.63
N GLY A 286 -2.35 5.57 15.47
CA GLY A 286 -3.51 5.43 14.58
C GLY A 286 -4.66 4.65 15.23
N VAL A 287 -4.36 3.54 15.90
CA VAL A 287 -5.36 2.77 16.68
C VAL A 287 -5.92 3.63 17.80
N ALA A 288 -5.07 4.32 18.57
CA ALA A 288 -5.49 5.19 19.66
C ALA A 288 -6.39 6.33 19.19
N ASP A 289 -6.13 6.92 18.03
CA ASP A 289 -6.96 8.00 17.44
C ASP A 289 -8.34 7.54 16.97
N ALA A 290 -8.56 6.24 16.82
CA ALA A 290 -9.92 5.71 16.62
C ALA A 290 -10.80 5.82 17.88
N TRP A 291 -10.19 5.92 19.07
CA TRP A 291 -10.87 5.99 20.37
C TRP A 291 -10.83 7.38 20.99
N ILE A 292 -9.64 7.99 20.97
CA ILE A 292 -9.37 9.26 21.60
C ILE A 292 -9.48 10.31 20.52
N ASP A 293 -10.43 11.24 20.66
CA ASP A 293 -10.55 12.32 19.71
C ASP A 293 -9.41 13.36 19.86
N PHE A 294 -8.18 12.99 19.49
CA PHE A 294 -6.99 13.84 19.63
C PHE A 294 -7.16 15.16 18.87
N ARG A 295 -7.76 15.09 17.68
CA ARG A 295 -7.95 16.24 16.81
C ARG A 295 -8.88 17.28 17.42
N SER A 296 -9.92 16.87 18.15
CA SER A 296 -10.77 17.81 18.91
C SER A 296 -10.04 18.44 20.11
N ARG A 297 -9.14 17.69 20.76
CA ARG A 297 -8.48 18.07 22.02
C ARG A 297 -7.25 18.95 21.86
N ILE A 298 -6.64 18.98 20.67
CA ILE A 298 -5.50 19.86 20.38
C ILE A 298 -6.02 21.30 20.24
N ARG A 299 -5.58 22.20 21.15
CA ARG A 299 -5.84 23.64 21.02
C ARG A 299 -5.14 24.19 19.78
N SER A 300 -5.85 24.95 18.95
CA SER A 300 -5.23 25.76 17.90
C SER A 300 -4.41 26.87 18.55
N GLN A 301 -3.22 27.12 18.04
CA GLN A 301 -2.43 28.27 18.48
C GLN A 301 -3.20 29.56 18.08
N PRO A 302 -3.37 30.54 18.99
CA PRO A 302 -4.03 31.80 18.65
C PRO A 302 -3.30 32.48 17.49
N ASP A 303 -4.05 33.15 16.60
CA ASP A 303 -3.44 34.02 15.59
C ASP A 303 -2.60 35.08 16.30
N SER A 304 -1.28 35.03 16.10
CA SER A 304 -0.42 36.19 16.35
C SER A 304 -0.74 37.21 15.26
N ARG A 305 -1.68 38.12 15.56
CA ARG A 305 -1.86 39.35 14.80
C ARG A 305 -0.69 40.29 15.06
#